data_AF-A0A950X4K1-F1
#
_entry.id   AF-A0A950X4K1-F1
#
_cell.length_a   1.000
_cell.length_b   1.000
_cell.length_c   1.000
_cell.angle_alpha   90.00
_cell.angle_beta   90.00
_cell.angle_gamma   90.00
#
_symmetry.space_group_name_H-M   'P 1'
#
loop_
_entity.id
_entity.type
_entity.pdbx_description
1 polymer ?
#
loop_
_entity_poly.entity_id
_entity_poly.type
_entity_poly.pdbx_seq_one_letter_code
_entity_poly.pdbx_strand_id
1 'polypeptide(L)'
;MVEVLGIFGFLGWLILVFYEWISSLTIFPAVVAGTIFVPICTLRDYRRLLRRFHLQGMSHRRPPVPPERFYWEITRRRLQCAMLWSGTVAIAGWANADFLPTAWSLETDSLVGWLNVGLGILATSRFLSAALLFVKAAQWFDAMRPNVIGLIRILMYKISDNYEFLGQRKTDPEREKVY
;
A
#
# COMPACT_ATOMS: atom_id res chain seq x y z
N MET A 1 -19.57 32.28 -3.93
CA MET A 1 -20.42 31.21 -3.33
C MET A 1 -21.18 30.40 -4.39
N VAL A 2 -21.76 31.03 -5.42
CA VAL A 2 -22.44 30.33 -6.53
C VAL A 2 -21.49 29.39 -7.30
N GLU A 3 -20.26 29.82 -7.57
CA GLU A 3 -19.24 28.99 -8.25
C GLU A 3 -18.86 27.74 -7.46
N VAL A 4 -18.75 27.86 -6.13
CA VAL A 4 -18.43 26.74 -5.24
C VAL A 4 -19.56 25.72 -5.24
N LEU A 5 -20.83 26.18 -5.20
CA LEU A 5 -22.00 25.33 -5.35
C LEU A 5 -22.04 24.62 -6.72
N GLY A 6 -21.66 25.31 -7.79
CA GLY A 6 -21.53 24.73 -9.13
C GLY A 6 -20.48 23.62 -9.21
N ILE A 7 -19.31 23.83 -8.58
CA ILE A 7 -18.24 22.83 -8.52
C ILE A 7 -18.69 21.59 -7.72
N PHE A 8 -19.32 21.79 -6.56
CA PHE A 8 -19.83 20.67 -5.76
C PHE A 8 -20.98 19.93 -6.45
N GLY A 9 -21.88 20.64 -7.13
CA GLY A 9 -22.94 20.03 -7.94
C GLY A 9 -22.39 19.21 -9.10
N PHE A 10 -21.40 19.74 -9.82
CA PHE A 10 -20.72 19.03 -10.90
C PHE A 10 -19.98 17.79 -10.39
N LEU A 11 -19.25 17.90 -9.29
CA LEU A 11 -18.57 16.76 -8.66
C LEU A 11 -19.56 15.69 -8.19
N GLY A 12 -20.67 16.10 -7.56
CA GLY A 12 -21.72 15.19 -7.14
C GLY A 12 -22.35 14.44 -8.32
N TRP A 13 -22.68 15.16 -9.40
CA TRP A 13 -23.17 14.56 -10.64
C TRP A 13 -22.15 13.58 -11.24
N LEU A 14 -20.87 13.96 -11.32
CA LEU A 14 -19.81 13.13 -11.86
C LEU A 14 -19.61 11.85 -11.03
N ILE A 15 -19.68 11.94 -9.71
CA ILE A 15 -19.65 10.78 -8.80
C ILE A 15 -20.84 9.86 -9.06
N LEU A 16 -22.03 10.43 -9.25
CA LEU A 16 -23.26 9.66 -9.45
C LEU A 16 -23.23 8.91 -10.80
N VAL A 17 -22.87 9.60 -11.89
CA VAL A 17 -22.69 8.98 -13.22
C VAL A 17 -21.62 7.90 -13.18
N PHE A 18 -20.51 8.15 -12.48
CA PHE A 18 -19.44 7.17 -12.33
C PHE A 18 -19.89 5.94 -11.52
N TYR A 19 -20.68 6.14 -10.47
CA TYR A 19 -21.26 5.05 -9.68
C TYR A 19 -22.27 4.22 -10.49
N GLU A 20 -23.16 4.86 -11.24
CA GLU A 20 -24.10 4.17 -12.14
C GLU A 20 -23.35 3.33 -13.19
N TRP A 21 -22.33 3.92 -13.82
CA TRP A 21 -21.50 3.19 -14.78
C TRP A 21 -20.79 1.98 -14.12
N ILE A 22 -20.17 2.17 -12.96
CA ILE A 22 -19.48 1.08 -12.25
C ILE A 22 -20.46 -0.02 -11.80
N SER A 23 -21.62 0.35 -11.28
CA SER A 23 -22.63 -0.60 -10.79
C SER A 23 -23.27 -1.44 -11.89
N SER A 24 -23.18 -0.99 -13.14
CA SER A 24 -23.59 -1.78 -14.31
C SER A 24 -22.62 -2.92 -14.66
N LEU A 25 -21.40 -2.92 -14.10
CA LEU A 25 -20.38 -3.93 -14.38
C LEU A 25 -20.61 -5.20 -13.54
N THR A 26 -20.38 -6.36 -14.15
CA THR A 26 -20.44 -7.68 -13.49
C THR A 26 -19.43 -7.85 -12.35
N ILE A 27 -18.30 -7.13 -12.43
CA ILE A 27 -17.25 -7.09 -11.41
C ILE A 27 -17.60 -6.18 -10.21
N PHE A 28 -18.71 -5.43 -10.26
CA PHE A 28 -19.04 -4.46 -9.22
C PHE A 28 -19.03 -5.03 -7.80
N PRO A 29 -19.66 -6.20 -7.51
CA PRO A 29 -19.61 -6.81 -6.18
C PRO A 29 -18.18 -7.10 -5.72
N ALA A 30 -17.30 -7.54 -6.64
CA ALA A 30 -15.90 -7.79 -6.36
C ALA A 30 -15.11 -6.52 -6.07
N VAL A 31 -15.39 -5.41 -6.78
CA VAL A 31 -14.79 -4.09 -6.52
C VAL A 31 -15.20 -3.59 -5.13
N VAL A 32 -16.48 -3.70 -4.77
CA VAL A 32 -16.97 -3.33 -3.43
C VAL A 32 -16.31 -4.19 -2.36
N ALA A 33 -16.24 -5.51 -2.54
CA ALA A 33 -15.53 -6.39 -1.62
C ALA A 33 -14.04 -6.00 -1.51
N GLY A 34 -13.37 -5.73 -2.63
CA GLY A 34 -11.96 -5.34 -2.66
C GLY A 34 -11.69 -4.06 -1.89
N THR A 35 -12.50 -3.01 -2.08
CA THR A 35 -12.33 -1.73 -1.38
C THR A 35 -12.43 -1.87 0.14
N ILE A 36 -13.19 -2.83 0.65
CA ILE A 36 -13.33 -3.10 2.09
C ILE A 36 -12.22 -4.04 2.59
N PHE A 37 -12.00 -5.16 1.91
CA PHE A 37 -11.11 -6.22 2.40
C PHE A 37 -9.62 -5.92 2.16
N VAL A 38 -9.26 -5.25 1.07
CA VAL A 38 -7.86 -4.89 0.79
C VAL A 38 -7.25 -4.08 1.94
N PRO A 39 -7.84 -2.98 2.44
CA PRO A 39 -7.23 -2.23 3.55
C PRO A 39 -7.14 -3.03 4.86
N ILE A 40 -8.17 -3.82 5.18
CA ILE A 40 -8.18 -4.68 6.39
C ILE A 40 -7.06 -5.72 6.32
N CYS A 41 -6.97 -6.45 5.21
CA CYS A 41 -5.94 -7.45 4.98
C CYS A 41 -4.55 -6.81 4.94
N THR A 42 -4.40 -5.65 4.30
CA THR A 42 -3.13 -4.92 4.21
C THR A 42 -2.61 -4.57 5.59
N LEU A 43 -3.46 -4.04 6.47
CA LEU A 43 -3.07 -3.66 7.83
C LEU A 43 -2.65 -4.88 8.66
N ARG A 44 -3.42 -5.97 8.58
CA ARG A 44 -3.11 -7.21 9.30
C ARG A 44 -1.80 -7.82 8.81
N ASP A 45 -1.59 -7.81 7.50
CA ASP A 45 -0.44 -8.41 6.86
C ASP A 45 0.83 -7.57 7.03
N TYR A 46 0.72 -6.25 7.01
CA TYR A 46 1.79 -5.33 7.38
C TYR A 46 2.34 -5.64 8.77
N ARG A 47 1.46 -5.81 9.77
CA ARG A 47 1.89 -6.18 11.14
C ARG A 47 2.60 -7.54 11.19
N ARG A 48 2.18 -8.51 10.38
CA ARG A 48 2.83 -9.83 10.29
C ARG A 48 4.21 -9.73 9.64
N LEU A 49 4.32 -9.00 8.54
CA LEU A 49 5.58 -8.77 7.83
C LEU A 49 6.60 -8.03 8.71
N LEU A 50 6.15 -7.01 9.43
CA LEU A 50 6.98 -6.25 10.37
C LEU A 50 7.64 -7.17 11.39
N ARG A 51 6.90 -8.14 11.95
CA ARG A 51 7.44 -9.13 12.89
C ARG A 51 8.35 -10.13 12.20
N ARG A 52 7.92 -10.69 11.05
CA ARG A 52 8.66 -11.74 10.32
C ARG A 52 10.05 -11.27 9.88
N PHE A 53 10.18 -10.01 9.49
CA PHE A 53 11.45 -9.42 9.07
C PHE A 53 12.22 -8.74 10.21
N HIS A 54 11.79 -8.91 11.46
CA HIS A 54 12.41 -8.28 12.64
C HIS A 54 12.55 -6.75 12.53
N LEU A 55 11.65 -6.11 11.79
CA LEU A 55 11.65 -4.66 11.57
C LEU A 55 10.87 -3.90 12.64
N GLN A 56 10.61 -4.51 13.79
CA GLN A 56 9.86 -3.89 14.89
C GLN A 56 10.56 -2.64 15.44
N GLY A 57 11.90 -2.59 15.36
CA GLY A 57 12.73 -1.45 15.75
C GLY A 57 12.38 -0.13 15.02
N MET A 58 11.80 -0.21 13.82
CA MET A 58 11.29 0.96 13.09
C MET A 58 10.20 1.73 13.84
N SER A 59 9.50 1.07 14.78
CA SER A 59 8.47 1.73 15.59
C SER A 59 9.05 2.58 16.72
N HIS A 60 10.31 2.38 17.11
CA HIS A 60 10.88 2.95 18.33
C HIS A 60 11.63 4.28 18.14
N ARG A 61 11.57 4.91 16.96
CA ARG A 61 12.29 6.16 16.62
C ARG A 61 13.81 6.12 16.90
N ARG A 62 14.38 4.95 17.18
CA ARG A 62 15.83 4.75 17.37
C ARG A 62 16.50 4.59 16.02
N PRO A 63 17.74 5.06 15.85
CA PRO A 63 18.50 4.77 14.63
C PRO A 63 18.74 3.25 14.53
N PRO A 64 18.85 2.70 13.30
CA PRO A 64 19.08 1.28 13.12
C PRO A 64 20.42 0.86 13.72
N VAL A 65 20.40 -0.20 14.52
CA VAL A 65 21.56 -0.77 15.23
C VAL A 65 22.40 -1.56 14.20
N PRO A 66 23.74 -1.63 14.31
CA PRO A 66 24.61 -2.19 13.27
C PRO A 66 24.14 -3.49 12.58
N PRO A 67 23.72 -4.57 13.27
CA PRO A 67 23.25 -5.79 12.61
C PRO A 67 22.06 -5.55 11.68
N GLU A 68 21.11 -4.68 12.06
CA GLU A 68 19.92 -4.41 11.26
C GLU A 68 20.25 -3.74 9.92
N ARG A 69 21.28 -2.89 9.88
CA ARG A 69 21.78 -2.27 8.64
C ARG A 69 22.43 -3.31 7.72
N PHE A 70 23.19 -4.26 8.26
CA PHE A 70 23.82 -5.31 7.46
C PHE A 70 22.78 -6.28 6.86
N TYR A 71 21.72 -6.62 7.62
CA TYR A 71 20.64 -7.48 7.12
C TYR A 71 19.62 -6.79 6.22
N TRP A 72 19.72 -5.46 6.06
CA TRP A 72 18.80 -4.68 5.25
C TRP A 72 18.82 -5.11 3.79
N GLU A 73 19.98 -5.27 3.14
CA GLU A 73 20.03 -5.62 1.71
C GLU A 73 19.40 -7.00 1.42
N ILE A 74 19.53 -7.96 2.34
CA ILE A 74 18.87 -9.28 2.25
C ILE A 74 17.35 -9.12 2.40
N THR A 75 16.92 -8.33 3.38
CA THR A 75 15.49 -8.08 3.65
C THR A 75 14.84 -7.31 2.51
N ARG A 76 15.55 -6.33 1.95
CA ARG A 76 15.18 -5.54 0.79
C ARG A 76 14.91 -6.41 -0.43
N ARG A 77 15.83 -7.31 -0.78
CA ARG A 77 15.65 -8.24 -1.92
C ARG A 77 14.45 -9.15 -1.71
N ARG A 78 14.25 -9.66 -0.49
CA ARG A 78 13.09 -10.50 -0.14
C ARG A 78 11.77 -9.74 -0.28
N LEU A 79 11.72 -8.48 0.17
CA LEU A 79 10.55 -7.62 0.01
C LEU A 79 10.27 -7.30 -1.46
N GLN A 80 11.29 -7.01 -2.26
CA GLN A 80 11.15 -6.79 -3.70
C GLN A 80 10.60 -8.02 -4.43
N CYS A 81 11.14 -9.22 -4.15
CA CYS A 81 10.60 -10.45 -4.72
C CYS A 81 9.13 -10.68 -4.29
N ALA A 82 8.81 -10.42 -3.02
CA ALA A 82 7.44 -10.54 -2.53
C ALA A 82 6.50 -9.55 -3.23
N MET A 83 6.92 -8.30 -3.45
CA MET A 83 6.17 -7.30 -4.20
C MET A 83 5.97 -7.72 -5.65
N LEU A 84 7.02 -8.16 -6.35
CA LEU A 84 6.90 -8.58 -7.75
C LEU A 84 5.94 -9.76 -7.89
N TRP A 85 6.09 -10.80 -7.08
CA TRP A 85 5.22 -11.98 -7.11
C TRP A 85 3.77 -11.64 -6.74
N SER A 86 3.56 -10.88 -5.66
CA SER A 86 2.20 -10.50 -5.26
C SER A 86 1.55 -9.53 -6.26
N GLY A 87 2.33 -8.65 -6.88
CA GLY A 87 1.86 -7.74 -7.93
C GLY A 87 1.41 -8.50 -9.18
N THR A 88 2.18 -9.47 -9.66
CA THR A 88 1.79 -10.29 -10.82
C THR A 88 0.54 -11.11 -10.53
N VAL A 89 0.45 -11.74 -9.35
CA VAL A 89 -0.74 -12.49 -8.94
C VAL A 89 -1.95 -11.56 -8.75
N ALA A 90 -1.77 -10.35 -8.24
CA ALA A 90 -2.84 -9.36 -8.10
C ALA A 90 -3.40 -8.96 -9.47
N ILE A 91 -2.53 -8.62 -10.43
CA ILE A 91 -2.93 -8.26 -11.80
C ILE A 91 -3.70 -9.42 -12.44
N ALA A 92 -3.18 -10.64 -12.34
CA ALA A 92 -3.85 -11.82 -12.88
C ALA A 92 -5.21 -12.08 -12.21
N GLY A 93 -5.30 -11.95 -10.87
CA GLY A 93 -6.53 -12.15 -10.12
C GLY A 93 -7.62 -11.14 -10.48
N TRP A 94 -7.26 -9.86 -10.61
CA TRP A 94 -8.19 -8.81 -11.01
C TRP A 94 -8.56 -8.87 -12.49
N ALA A 95 -7.63 -9.23 -13.38
CA ALA A 95 -7.94 -9.45 -14.79
C ALA A 95 -8.93 -10.61 -14.96
N ASN A 96 -8.74 -11.72 -14.24
CA ASN A 96 -9.66 -12.85 -14.27
C ASN A 96 -11.04 -12.52 -13.68
N ALA A 97 -11.13 -11.57 -12.75
CA ALA A 97 -12.40 -11.12 -12.20
C ALA A 97 -13.26 -10.34 -13.22
N ASP A 98 -12.68 -9.90 -14.34
CA ASP A 98 -13.43 -9.27 -15.44
C ASP A 98 -14.05 -10.32 -16.37
N PHE A 99 -13.42 -11.49 -16.50
CA PHE A 99 -13.89 -12.58 -17.37
C PHE A 99 -14.87 -13.53 -16.70
N LEU A 100 -14.84 -13.62 -15.36
CA LEU A 100 -15.69 -14.53 -14.59
C LEU A 100 -16.75 -13.74 -13.82
N PRO A 101 -18.03 -14.10 -13.93
CA PRO A 101 -19.09 -13.39 -13.23
C PRO A 101 -18.91 -13.52 -11.71
N THR A 102 -18.95 -12.40 -10.99
CA THR A 102 -18.95 -12.39 -9.51
C THR A 102 -20.35 -12.11 -9.00
N ALA A 103 -21.29 -12.95 -9.43
CA ALA A 103 -22.68 -12.86 -9.01
C ALA A 103 -22.84 -13.38 -7.57
N TRP A 104 -23.97 -13.09 -6.92
CA TRP A 104 -24.31 -13.70 -5.64
C TRP A 104 -24.99 -15.08 -5.81
N SER A 105 -25.01 -15.61 -7.03
CA SER A 105 -25.52 -16.96 -7.33
C SER A 105 -24.55 -18.04 -6.84
N LEU A 106 -25.10 -19.22 -6.51
CA LEU A 106 -24.32 -20.42 -6.13
C LEU A 106 -23.86 -21.25 -7.34
N GLU A 107 -23.86 -20.65 -8.54
CA GLU A 107 -23.36 -21.30 -9.75
C GLU A 107 -21.85 -21.50 -9.66
N THR A 108 -21.36 -22.58 -10.28
CA THR A 108 -19.93 -22.93 -10.24
C THR A 108 -19.04 -21.80 -10.75
N ASP A 109 -19.46 -21.13 -11.82
CA ASP A 109 -18.70 -20.04 -12.44
C ASP A 109 -18.60 -18.82 -11.52
N SER A 110 -19.70 -18.55 -10.80
CA SER A 110 -19.76 -17.51 -9.76
C SER A 110 -18.82 -17.80 -8.58
N LEU A 111 -18.81 -19.05 -8.11
CA LEU A 111 -17.90 -19.48 -7.04
C LEU A 111 -16.43 -19.37 -7.47
N VAL A 112 -16.10 -19.76 -8.71
CA VAL A 112 -14.75 -19.63 -9.26
C VAL A 112 -14.36 -18.15 -9.42
N GLY A 113 -15.29 -17.29 -9.86
CA GLY A 113 -15.13 -15.84 -9.89
C GLY A 113 -14.76 -15.28 -8.52
N TRP A 114 -15.53 -15.61 -7.47
CA TRP A 114 -15.25 -15.16 -6.11
C TRP A 114 -13.92 -15.69 -5.54
N LEU A 115 -13.52 -16.92 -5.88
CA LEU A 115 -12.21 -17.44 -5.49
C LEU A 115 -11.07 -16.63 -6.12
N ASN A 116 -11.17 -16.30 -7.41
CA ASN A 116 -10.18 -15.45 -8.10
C ASN A 116 -10.12 -14.04 -7.52
N VAL A 117 -11.27 -13.46 -7.20
CA VAL A 117 -11.35 -12.17 -6.48
C VAL A 117 -10.69 -12.28 -5.12
N GLY A 118 -10.94 -13.35 -4.36
CA GLY A 118 -10.31 -13.59 -3.08
C GLY A 118 -8.78 -13.64 -3.20
N LEU A 119 -8.25 -14.34 -4.21
CA LEU A 119 -6.82 -14.35 -4.51
C LEU A 119 -6.30 -12.96 -4.91
N GLY A 120 -7.03 -12.23 -5.74
CA GLY A 120 -6.72 -10.86 -6.13
C GLY A 120 -6.64 -9.91 -4.94
N ILE A 121 -7.61 -9.95 -4.03
CA ILE A 121 -7.66 -9.17 -2.79
C ILE A 121 -6.46 -9.50 -1.91
N LEU A 122 -6.19 -10.79 -1.67
CA LEU A 122 -5.07 -11.21 -0.83
C LEU A 122 -3.72 -10.80 -1.43
N ALA A 123 -3.53 -11.02 -2.73
CA ALA A 123 -2.32 -10.64 -3.45
C ALA A 123 -2.12 -9.11 -3.45
N THR A 124 -3.17 -8.35 -3.72
CA THR A 124 -3.14 -6.87 -3.67
C THR A 124 -2.79 -6.39 -2.27
N SER A 125 -3.41 -6.96 -1.24
CA SER A 125 -3.12 -6.60 0.14
C SER A 125 -1.67 -6.91 0.55
N ARG A 126 -1.12 -8.03 0.05
CA ARG A 126 0.27 -8.44 0.25
C ARG A 126 1.25 -7.53 -0.47
N PHE A 127 0.90 -7.10 -1.68
CA PHE A 127 1.67 -6.14 -2.46
C PHE A 127 1.76 -4.80 -1.73
N LEU A 128 0.61 -4.23 -1.35
CA LEU A 128 0.54 -2.96 -0.62
C LEU A 128 1.28 -3.04 0.72
N SER A 129 1.09 -4.12 1.49
CA SER A 129 1.73 -4.27 2.80
C SER A 129 3.26 -4.34 2.67
N ALA A 130 3.77 -5.08 1.68
CA ALA A 130 5.19 -5.18 1.38
C ALA A 130 5.75 -3.86 0.83
N ALA A 131 5.02 -3.15 -0.03
CA ALA A 131 5.42 -1.85 -0.59
C ALA A 131 5.53 -0.79 0.51
N LEU A 132 4.51 -0.67 1.38
CA LEU A 132 4.53 0.26 2.51
C LEU A 132 5.68 -0.06 3.46
N LEU A 133 5.90 -1.33 3.77
CA LEU A 133 7.01 -1.76 4.63
C LEU A 133 8.36 -1.48 3.99
N PHE A 134 8.51 -1.72 2.69
CA PHE A 134 9.71 -1.43 1.93
C PHE A 134 10.04 0.07 1.97
N VAL A 135 9.05 0.93 1.69
CA VAL A 135 9.24 2.39 1.72
C VAL A 135 9.64 2.85 3.13
N LYS A 136 8.92 2.41 4.16
CA LYS A 136 9.22 2.80 5.55
C LYS A 136 10.59 2.29 6.01
N ALA A 137 10.95 1.06 5.67
CA ALA A 137 12.24 0.49 6.03
C ALA A 137 13.39 1.13 5.25
N ALA A 138 13.19 1.41 3.97
CA ALA A 138 14.17 2.16 3.17
C ALA A 138 14.40 3.56 3.72
N GLN A 139 13.35 4.25 4.19
CA GLN A 139 13.49 5.54 4.87
C GLN A 139 14.28 5.43 6.17
N TRP A 140 14.10 4.34 6.93
CA TRP A 140 14.77 4.14 8.20
C TRP A 140 16.25 3.74 8.06
N PHE A 141 16.59 2.89 7.08
CA PHE A 141 17.95 2.38 6.87
C PHE A 141 18.79 3.22 5.90
N ASP A 142 18.19 3.70 4.80
CA ASP A 142 18.85 4.35 3.66
C ASP A 142 18.37 5.80 3.51
N ALA A 143 18.34 6.53 4.64
CA ALA A 143 17.78 7.89 4.69
C ALA A 143 18.44 8.89 3.73
N MET A 144 19.62 8.63 3.17
CA MET A 144 20.36 9.54 2.29
C MET A 144 20.57 9.05 0.84
N ARG A 145 20.05 7.89 0.42
CA ARG A 145 20.29 7.39 -0.96
C ARG A 145 19.35 8.06 -1.98
N PRO A 146 19.87 8.65 -3.09
CA PRO A 146 19.12 9.47 -4.05
C PRO A 146 18.29 8.70 -5.11
N ASN A 147 17.95 7.43 -4.87
CA ASN A 147 17.24 6.59 -5.85
C ASN A 147 15.72 6.90 -5.90
N VAL A 148 14.91 6.05 -6.55
CA VAL A 148 13.43 6.14 -6.63
C VAL A 148 12.74 6.47 -5.29
N ILE A 149 13.32 6.01 -4.18
CA ILE A 149 12.85 6.31 -2.81
C ILE A 149 12.93 7.80 -2.48
N GLY A 150 13.93 8.52 -3.00
CA GLY A 150 14.06 9.98 -2.91
C GLY A 150 12.97 10.73 -3.68
N LEU A 151 12.53 10.22 -4.85
CA LEU A 151 11.39 10.79 -5.60
C LEU A 151 10.07 10.60 -4.85
N ILE A 152 9.81 9.38 -4.36
CA ILE A 152 8.62 9.08 -3.54
C ILE A 152 8.61 9.95 -2.28
N ARG A 153 9.77 10.19 -1.68
CA ARG A 153 9.93 11.08 -0.53
C ARG A 153 9.57 12.52 -0.83
N ILE A 154 10.03 13.07 -1.94
CA ILE A 154 9.66 14.43 -2.38
C ILE A 154 8.15 14.51 -2.60
N LEU A 155 7.55 13.48 -3.19
CA LEU A 155 6.11 13.40 -3.39
C LEU A 155 5.35 13.35 -2.04
N MET A 156 5.76 12.48 -1.12
CA MET A 156 5.11 12.37 0.20
C MET A 156 5.31 13.63 1.05
N TYR A 157 6.47 14.29 0.98
CA TYR A 157 6.69 15.60 1.57
C TYR A 157 5.71 16.63 0.99
N LYS A 158 5.60 16.73 -0.33
CA LYS A 158 4.66 17.68 -0.96
C LYS A 158 3.19 17.43 -0.61
N ILE A 159 2.82 16.19 -0.34
CA ILE A 159 1.43 15.82 0.01
C ILE A 159 1.14 16.04 1.50
N SER A 160 2.13 15.85 2.39
CA SER A 160 1.91 15.83 3.85
C SER A 160 2.61 16.94 4.62
N ASP A 161 3.46 17.72 3.96
CA ASP A 161 4.34 18.77 4.50
C ASP A 161 5.21 18.32 5.70
N ASN A 162 5.50 17.02 5.79
CA ASN A 162 6.27 16.46 6.89
C ASN A 162 7.77 16.34 6.53
N TYR A 163 8.60 17.13 7.21
CA TYR A 163 10.06 17.18 7.05
C TYR A 163 10.78 15.89 7.47
N GLU A 164 10.13 14.99 8.23
CA GLU A 164 10.66 13.65 8.52
C GLU A 164 10.95 12.87 7.22
N PHE A 165 10.18 13.16 6.16
CA PHE A 165 10.42 12.55 4.86
C PHE A 165 11.73 13.02 4.27
N LEU A 166 12.12 14.29 4.37
CA LEU A 166 13.35 14.81 3.76
C LEU A 166 14.65 14.21 4.37
N GLY A 167 14.57 13.49 5.48
CA GLY A 167 15.70 12.74 6.06
C GLY A 167 16.72 13.61 6.80
N GLN A 168 16.48 14.92 6.90
CA GLN A 168 17.24 15.79 7.78
C GLN A 168 16.69 15.67 9.20
N ARG A 169 17.31 14.82 10.02
CA ARG A 169 17.24 15.04 11.47
C ARG A 169 18.01 16.33 11.75
N LYS A 170 17.34 17.35 12.29
CA LYS A 170 18.02 18.26 13.22
C LYS A 170 18.60 17.37 14.30
N THR A 171 19.92 17.19 14.29
CA THR A 171 20.63 16.59 15.42
C THR A 171 20.39 17.52 16.60
N ASP A 172 19.65 17.08 17.62
CA ASP A 172 19.49 17.86 18.85
C ASP A 172 20.88 17.98 19.50
N PRO A 173 21.44 19.19 19.61
CA PRO A 173 22.78 19.40 20.17
C PRO A 173 22.85 19.07 21.66
N GLU A 174 21.71 18.86 22.33
CA GLU A 174 21.66 18.48 23.74
C GLU A 174 22.06 17.01 23.99
N ARG A 175 21.93 16.12 23.00
CA ARG A 175 22.30 14.70 23.19
C ARG A 175 23.79 14.40 23.01
N GLU A 176 24.55 15.33 22.45
CA GLU A 176 26.01 15.22 22.29
C GLU A 176 26.80 15.70 23.53
N LYS A 177 26.14 16.34 24.50
CA LYS A 177 26.82 16.81 25.73
C LYS A 177 26.84 15.77 26.87
N VAL A 178 26.27 14.59 26.65
CA VAL A 178 26.10 13.55 27.69
C VAL A 178 27.07 12.37 27.52
N TYR A 179 27.94 12.39 26.50
CA TYR A 179 29.00 11.40 26.30
C TYR A 179 30.36 12.06 26.17
#